data_AF-A0AA36CNW5-F1
#
_entry.id   AF-A0AA36CNW5-F1
#
_cell.length_a   1.000
_cell.length_b   1.000
_cell.length_c   1.000
_cell.angle_alpha   90.00
_cell.angle_beta   90.00
_cell.angle_gamma   90.00
#
_symmetry.space_group_name_H-M   'P 1'
#
loop_
_entity.id
_entity.type
_entity.pdbx_description
1 polymer ?
#
loop_
_entity_poly.entity_id
_entity_poly.type
_entity_poly.pdbx_seq_one_letter_code
_entity_poly.pdbx_strand_id
1 'polypeptide(L)'
;MTSIMREHPQYKFALADPDIFAVDSTPIHPIFGVSLELATALLIAAMVIEVIPVGAMCLAHSFWLLSGGTLFSPNTRRLQMKLMYGLLVQMAVPLVTIAIPWGFFAVVIILDWAVSPATLNFWFWLDAAHATISSITMALYTDPYRKYIWHLVWYRRSVLVLKA
;
A
#
# COMPACT_ATOMS: atom_id res chain seq x y z
N MET A 1 -34.88 -11.43 11.50
CA MET A 1 -33.56 -10.77 11.64
C MET A 1 -32.98 -10.87 13.06
N THR A 2 -33.80 -10.93 14.11
CA THR A 2 -33.40 -11.04 15.53
C THR A 2 -32.92 -12.42 16.00
N SER A 3 -33.12 -13.48 15.20
CA SER A 3 -32.72 -14.85 15.57
C SER A 3 -31.24 -15.14 15.24
N ILE A 4 -30.74 -14.63 14.11
CA ILE A 4 -29.39 -14.91 13.60
C ILE A 4 -28.30 -14.25 14.47
N MET A 5 -28.61 -13.13 15.14
CA MET A 5 -27.65 -12.41 15.99
C MET A 5 -27.34 -13.09 17.33
N ARG A 6 -28.07 -14.15 17.70
CA ARG A 6 -27.94 -14.78 19.03
C ARG A 6 -26.82 -15.82 19.11
N GLU A 7 -26.38 -16.38 17.98
CA GLU A 7 -25.49 -17.56 17.96
C GLU A 7 -24.00 -17.24 17.75
N HIS A 8 -23.68 -15.97 17.52
CA HIS A 8 -22.34 -15.57 17.11
C HIS A 8 -21.63 -14.77 18.22
N PRO A 9 -20.57 -15.31 18.85
CA PRO A 9 -19.90 -14.69 20.00
C PRO A 9 -19.27 -13.32 19.71
N GLN A 10 -19.00 -12.99 18.44
CA GLN A 10 -18.54 -11.66 18.04
C GLN A 10 -19.56 -10.53 18.30
N TYR A 11 -20.86 -10.83 18.39
CA TYR A 11 -21.87 -9.82 18.70
C TYR A 11 -22.13 -9.67 20.21
N LYS A 12 -21.57 -10.55 21.06
CA LYS A 12 -21.71 -10.42 22.52
C LYS A 12 -20.85 -9.30 23.10
N PHE A 13 -19.71 -8.99 22.48
CA PHE A 13 -18.88 -7.84 22.86
C PHE A 13 -19.57 -6.50 22.56
N ALA A 14 -20.44 -6.44 21.55
CA ALA A 14 -21.23 -5.25 21.22
C ALA A 14 -22.38 -4.96 22.21
N LEU A 15 -22.70 -5.90 23.11
CA LEU A 15 -23.78 -5.76 24.10
C LEU A 15 -23.31 -5.24 25.47
N ALA A 16 -22.00 -5.15 25.72
CA ALA A 16 -21.45 -4.76 27.02
C ALA A 16 -21.43 -3.23 27.23
N ASP A 17 -21.44 -2.47 26.14
CA ASP A 17 -21.66 -1.03 26.15
C ASP A 17 -22.26 -0.64 24.79
N PRO A 18 -23.60 -0.49 24.71
CA PRO A 18 -24.27 -0.21 23.45
C PRO A 18 -23.94 1.18 22.91
N ASP A 19 -23.39 2.09 23.73
CA ASP A 19 -23.10 3.48 23.35
C ASP A 19 -21.64 3.67 22.89
N ILE A 20 -20.70 2.83 23.33
CA ILE A 20 -19.31 2.84 22.82
C ILE A 20 -19.24 2.37 21.36
N PHE A 21 -20.15 1.49 20.94
CA PHE A 21 -20.28 0.99 19.57
C PHE A 21 -21.63 1.29 18.93
N ALA A 22 -22.40 2.24 19.47
CA ALA A 22 -23.45 2.93 18.74
C ALA A 22 -22.79 3.75 17.61
N VAL A 23 -22.23 3.02 16.64
CA VAL A 23 -22.23 3.47 15.26
C VAL A 23 -23.68 3.71 14.99
N ASP A 24 -24.08 4.98 15.00
CA ASP A 24 -25.29 5.40 14.35
C ASP A 24 -25.26 4.71 13.00
N SER A 25 -26.10 3.68 12.83
CA SER A 25 -26.26 2.96 11.59
C SER A 25 -27.05 3.88 10.67
N THR A 26 -26.53 5.10 10.46
CA THR A 26 -26.99 5.96 9.40
C THR A 26 -26.84 5.10 8.16
N PRO A 27 -27.94 4.84 7.44
CA PRO A 27 -27.85 4.21 6.15
C PRO A 27 -26.77 4.95 5.39
N ILE A 28 -25.78 4.24 4.85
CA ILE A 28 -24.82 4.84 3.93
C ILE A 28 -25.68 5.57 2.92
N HIS A 29 -25.65 6.91 2.95
CA HIS A 29 -26.53 7.71 2.10
C HIS A 29 -26.35 7.18 0.68
N PRO A 30 -27.40 7.01 -0.13
CA PRO A 30 -27.28 6.40 -1.46
C PRO A 30 -26.23 7.10 -2.35
N ILE A 31 -25.97 8.38 -2.10
CA ILE A 31 -24.89 9.17 -2.71
C ILE A 31 -23.49 8.68 -2.26
N PHE A 32 -23.33 8.38 -0.97
CA PHE A 32 -22.10 7.82 -0.40
C PHE A 32 -21.79 6.42 -0.94
N GLY A 33 -22.81 5.55 -1.08
CA GLY A 33 -22.65 4.21 -1.66
C GLY A 33 -22.16 4.25 -3.11
N VAL A 34 -22.84 5.03 -3.96
CA VAL A 34 -22.46 5.21 -5.37
C VAL A 34 -21.07 5.87 -5.50
N SER A 35 -20.75 6.84 -4.64
CA SER A 35 -19.42 7.47 -4.64
C SER A 35 -18.29 6.51 -4.24
N LEU A 36 -18.55 5.59 -3.32
CA LEU A 36 -17.58 4.60 -2.86
C LEU A 36 -17.35 3.51 -3.90
N GLU A 37 -18.41 3.05 -4.56
CA GLU A 37 -18.31 2.09 -5.67
C GLU A 37 -17.50 2.68 -6.84
N LEU A 38 -17.80 3.92 -7.23
CA LEU A 38 -17.06 4.62 -8.27
C LEU A 38 -15.59 4.84 -7.89
N ALA A 39 -15.32 5.27 -6.65
CA ALA A 39 -13.95 5.43 -6.15
C ALA A 39 -13.18 4.10 -6.16
N THR A 40 -13.82 3.02 -5.72
CA THR A 40 -13.26 1.66 -5.74
C THR A 40 -12.92 1.24 -7.18
N ALA A 41 -13.84 1.44 -8.12
CA ALA A 41 -13.65 1.10 -9.53
C ALA A 41 -12.51 1.92 -10.17
N LEU A 42 -12.45 3.23 -9.91
CA LEU A 42 -11.39 4.10 -10.42
C LEU A 42 -10.02 3.74 -9.86
N LEU A 43 -9.93 3.39 -8.58
CA LEU A 43 -8.68 2.96 -7.94
C LEU A 43 -8.21 1.60 -8.45
N ILE A 44 -9.12 0.65 -8.64
CA ILE A 44 -8.79 -0.62 -9.30
C ILE A 44 -8.27 -0.36 -10.72
N ALA A 45 -8.93 0.50 -11.49
CA ALA A 45 -8.47 0.84 -12.84
C ALA A 45 -7.08 1.50 -12.83
N ALA A 46 -6.82 2.44 -11.91
CA ALA A 46 -5.51 3.07 -11.76
C ALA A 46 -4.42 2.05 -11.38
N MET A 47 -4.71 1.14 -10.44
CA MET A 47 -3.79 0.06 -10.06
C MET A 47 -3.51 -0.89 -11.22
N VAL A 48 -4.50 -1.23 -12.03
CA VAL A 48 -4.33 -2.06 -13.24
C VAL A 48 -3.43 -1.35 -14.26
N ILE A 49 -3.66 -0.05 -14.47
CA ILE A 49 -2.87 0.79 -15.39
C ILE A 49 -1.42 0.95 -14.90
N GLU A 50 -1.16 0.93 -13.60
CA GLU A 50 0.20 1.04 -13.06
C GLU A 50 0.92 -0.32 -12.99
N VAL A 51 0.27 -1.33 -12.42
CA VAL A 51 0.86 -2.64 -12.12
C VAL A 51 1.18 -3.42 -13.39
N ILE A 52 0.29 -3.39 -14.39
CA ILE A 52 0.50 -4.18 -15.62
C ILE A 52 1.69 -3.68 -16.42
N PRO A 53 1.81 -2.37 -16.76
CA PRO A 53 2.94 -1.88 -17.55
C PRO A 53 4.26 -1.99 -16.79
N VAL A 54 4.29 -1.68 -15.49
CA VAL A 54 5.52 -1.77 -14.70
C VAL A 54 5.94 -3.23 -14.53
N GLY A 55 4.99 -4.14 -14.27
CA GLY A 55 5.24 -5.58 -14.21
C GLY A 55 5.78 -6.13 -15.54
N ALA A 56 5.17 -5.74 -16.67
CA ALA A 56 5.63 -6.10 -18.01
C ALA A 56 7.05 -5.58 -18.28
N MET A 57 7.35 -4.34 -17.90
CA MET A 57 8.68 -3.76 -18.03
C MET A 57 9.70 -4.52 -17.17
N CYS A 58 9.36 -4.86 -15.93
CA CYS A 58 10.22 -5.62 -15.03
C CYS A 58 10.53 -7.03 -15.57
N LEU A 59 9.51 -7.72 -16.09
CA LEU A 59 9.66 -9.02 -16.74
C LEU A 59 10.54 -8.92 -17.98
N ALA A 60 10.23 -8.01 -18.90
CA ALA A 60 10.99 -7.82 -20.13
C ALA A 60 12.47 -7.49 -19.84
N HIS A 61 12.73 -6.62 -18.86
CA HIS A 61 14.09 -6.27 -18.46
C HIS A 61 14.81 -7.45 -17.77
N SER A 62 14.12 -8.26 -16.98
CA SER A 62 14.66 -9.49 -16.39
C SER A 62 15.04 -10.51 -17.46
N PHE A 63 14.15 -10.74 -18.43
CA PHE A 63 14.43 -11.61 -19.58
C PHE A 63 15.63 -11.10 -20.39
N TRP A 64 15.70 -9.80 -20.63
CA TRP A 64 16.82 -9.18 -21.36
C TRP A 64 18.15 -9.23 -20.59
N LEU A 65 18.13 -9.12 -19.26
CA LEU A 65 19.31 -9.32 -18.40
C LEU A 65 19.78 -10.79 -18.34
N LEU A 66 18.85 -11.74 -18.46
CA LEU A 66 19.11 -13.18 -18.42
C LEU A 66 19.50 -13.75 -19.78
N SER A 67 19.04 -13.17 -20.89
CA SER A 67 19.33 -13.61 -22.26
C SER A 67 20.78 -13.39 -22.70
N GLY A 68 21.67 -13.01 -21.80
CA GLY A 68 23.11 -13.01 -22.04
C GLY A 68 23.62 -11.84 -22.87
N GLY A 69 22.91 -10.70 -22.87
CA GLY A 69 23.35 -9.49 -23.55
C GLY A 69 24.76 -9.08 -23.15
N THR A 70 25.73 -9.36 -24.00
CA THR A 70 27.16 -8.99 -23.90
C THR A 70 27.42 -7.48 -23.91
N LEU A 71 26.35 -6.67 -23.90
CA LEU A 71 26.38 -5.21 -23.96
C LEU A 71 26.84 -4.53 -22.67
N PHE A 72 26.76 -5.20 -21.51
CA PHE A 72 27.04 -4.58 -20.23
C PHE A 72 28.27 -5.13 -19.52
N SER A 73 29.09 -4.20 -19.03
CA SER A 73 30.12 -4.51 -18.06
C SER A 73 29.52 -5.20 -16.83
N PRO A 74 30.30 -6.01 -16.09
CA PRO A 74 29.86 -6.62 -14.84
C PRO A 74 29.31 -5.59 -13.83
N ASN A 75 29.87 -4.38 -13.80
CA ASN A 75 29.40 -3.31 -12.90
C ASN A 75 28.03 -2.76 -13.32
N THR A 76 27.81 -2.55 -14.62
CA THR A 76 26.50 -2.10 -15.14
C THR A 76 25.43 -3.15 -14.88
N ARG A 77 25.73 -4.43 -15.10
CA ARG A 77 24.80 -5.53 -14.80
C ARG A 77 24.43 -5.56 -13.31
N ARG A 78 25.41 -5.37 -12.42
CA ARG A 78 25.15 -5.28 -10.97
C ARG A 78 24.24 -4.11 -10.62
N LEU A 79 24.41 -2.95 -11.25
CA LEU A 79 23.56 -1.78 -11.04
C LEU A 79 22.13 -2.02 -11.53
N GLN A 80 21.96 -2.63 -12.71
CA GLN A 80 20.64 -2.98 -13.25
C GLN A 80 19.90 -3.98 -12.36
N MET A 81 20.59 -5.01 -11.84
CA MET A 81 20.01 -5.94 -10.87
C MET A 81 19.57 -5.24 -9.58
N LYS A 82 20.38 -4.32 -9.05
CA LYS A 82 19.99 -3.51 -7.88
C LYS A 82 18.75 -2.65 -8.14
N LEU A 83 18.70 -1.99 -9.31
CA LEU A 83 17.54 -1.21 -9.73
C LEU A 83 16.29 -2.09 -9.82
N MET A 84 16.40 -3.28 -10.42
CA MET A 84 15.30 -4.25 -10.50
C MET A 84 14.77 -4.64 -9.13
N TYR A 85 15.65 -4.99 -8.18
CA TYR A 85 15.23 -5.29 -6.81
C TYR A 85 14.53 -4.09 -6.15
N GLY A 86 15.05 -2.87 -6.34
CA GLY A 86 14.42 -1.65 -5.84
C GLY A 86 13.02 -1.42 -6.41
N LEU A 87 12.83 -1.67 -7.71
CA LEU A 87 11.53 -1.58 -8.38
C LEU A 87 10.56 -2.64 -7.86
N LEU A 88 10.98 -3.90 -7.71
CA LEU A 88 10.13 -4.97 -7.17
C LEU A 88 9.65 -4.65 -5.74
N VAL A 89 10.54 -4.14 -4.89
CA VAL A 89 10.18 -3.73 -3.52
C VAL A 89 9.22 -2.54 -3.55
N GLN A 90 9.45 -1.56 -4.42
CA GLN A 90 8.53 -0.42 -4.57
C GLN A 90 7.17 -0.81 -5.09
N MET A 91 7.08 -1.81 -5.98
CA MET A 91 5.80 -2.35 -6.46
C MET A 91 5.04 -3.11 -5.36
N ALA A 92 5.76 -3.75 -4.44
CA ALA A 92 5.13 -4.44 -3.32
C ALA A 92 4.42 -3.47 -2.36
N VAL A 93 4.89 -2.22 -2.22
CA VAL A 93 4.28 -1.22 -1.34
C VAL A 93 2.82 -0.92 -1.72
N PRO A 94 2.49 -0.35 -2.90
CA PRO A 94 1.11 -0.05 -3.27
C PRO A 94 0.26 -1.32 -3.38
N LEU A 95 0.84 -2.48 -3.73
CA LEU A 95 0.11 -3.74 -3.68
C LEU A 95 -0.41 -4.06 -2.27
N VAL A 96 0.43 -3.91 -1.25
CA VAL A 96 0.06 -4.21 0.13
C VAL A 96 -0.78 -3.10 0.78
N THR A 97 -0.43 -1.83 0.51
CA THR A 97 -1.04 -0.69 1.21
C THR A 97 -2.27 -0.11 0.50
N ILE A 98 -2.50 -0.46 -0.77
CA ILE A 98 -3.63 0.04 -1.57
C ILE A 98 -4.40 -1.13 -2.17
N ALA A 99 -3.77 -1.97 -3.00
CA ALA A 99 -4.50 -2.97 -3.78
C ALA A 99 -5.20 -4.03 -2.90
N ILE A 100 -4.52 -4.54 -1.86
CA ILE A 100 -5.13 -5.47 -0.90
C ILE A 100 -6.30 -4.83 -0.13
N PRO A 101 -6.16 -3.65 0.50
CA PRO A 101 -7.27 -2.98 1.18
C PRO A 101 -8.47 -2.76 0.25
N TRP A 102 -8.25 -2.22 -0.94
CA TRP A 102 -9.34 -1.94 -1.89
C TRP A 102 -9.95 -3.20 -2.49
N GLY A 103 -9.16 -4.26 -2.68
CA GLY A 103 -9.67 -5.59 -3.05
C GLY A 103 -10.56 -6.18 -1.95
N PHE A 104 -10.16 -6.03 -0.68
CA PHE A 104 -10.99 -6.40 0.47
C PHE A 104 -12.29 -5.61 0.50
N PHE A 105 -12.24 -4.29 0.29
CA PHE A 105 -13.43 -3.44 0.17
C PHE A 105 -14.37 -3.89 -0.95
N ALA A 106 -13.84 -4.21 -2.13
CA ALA A 106 -14.64 -4.68 -3.25
C ALA A 106 -15.37 -6.00 -2.89
N VAL A 107 -14.68 -6.95 -2.24
CA VAL A 107 -15.30 -8.20 -1.77
C VAL A 107 -16.39 -7.92 -0.75
N VAL A 108 -16.15 -7.02 0.20
CA VAL A 108 -17.13 -6.62 1.22
C VAL A 108 -18.40 -6.05 0.59
N ILE A 109 -18.27 -5.18 -0.40
CA ILE A 109 -19.40 -4.58 -1.12
C ILE A 109 -20.15 -5.65 -1.93
N ILE A 110 -19.43 -6.48 -2.69
CA ILE A 110 -20.04 -7.51 -3.56
C ILE A 110 -20.78 -8.56 -2.73
N LEU A 111 -20.23 -8.95 -1.58
CA LEU A 111 -20.80 -9.99 -0.71
C LEU A 111 -21.73 -9.44 0.38
N ASP A 112 -21.97 -8.13 0.42
CA ASP A 112 -22.75 -7.43 1.45
C ASP A 112 -22.33 -7.80 2.88
N TRP A 113 -21.01 -7.80 3.12
CA TRP A 113 -20.44 -8.17 4.42
C TRP A 113 -20.44 -7.00 5.40
N ALA A 114 -20.85 -7.27 6.64
CA ALA A 114 -20.70 -6.32 7.73
C ALA A 114 -19.23 -6.23 8.17
N VAL A 115 -18.66 -5.03 8.19
CA VAL A 115 -17.28 -4.76 8.60
C VAL A 115 -17.27 -3.78 9.76
N SER A 116 -16.41 -4.02 10.75
CA SER A 116 -16.30 -3.13 11.89
C SER A 116 -15.68 -1.76 11.49
N PRO A 117 -16.08 -0.65 12.12
CA PRO A 117 -15.44 0.66 11.88
C PRO A 117 -13.94 0.65 12.13
N ALA A 118 -13.47 -0.15 13.10
CA ALA A 118 -12.04 -0.29 13.38
C ALA A 118 -11.28 -0.89 12.18
N THR A 119 -11.86 -1.88 11.51
CA THR A 119 -11.31 -2.48 10.29
C THR A 119 -11.27 -1.48 9.14
N LEU A 120 -12.36 -0.72 8.94
CA LEU A 120 -12.43 0.32 7.91
C LEU A 120 -11.37 1.41 8.13
N ASN A 121 -11.27 1.93 9.35
CA ASN A 121 -10.31 2.96 9.72
C ASN A 121 -8.87 2.49 9.56
N PHE A 122 -8.58 1.23 9.89
CA PHE A 122 -7.25 0.65 9.67
C PHE A 122 -6.87 0.62 8.19
N TRP A 123 -7.82 0.25 7.31
CA TRP A 123 -7.57 0.24 5.87
C TRP A 123 -7.37 1.64 5.29
N PHE A 124 -8.16 2.63 5.70
CA PHE A 124 -7.94 4.03 5.30
C PHE A 124 -6.60 4.58 5.82
N TRP A 125 -6.18 4.18 7.02
CA TRP A 125 -4.87 4.56 7.54
C TRP A 125 -3.72 3.95 6.72
N LEU A 126 -3.83 2.68 6.33
CA LEU A 126 -2.84 2.03 5.45
C LEU A 126 -2.75 2.73 4.10
N ASP A 127 -3.89 3.08 3.52
CA ASP A 127 -3.97 3.83 2.26
C ASP A 127 -3.31 5.22 2.43
N ALA A 128 -3.64 5.97 3.47
CA ALA A 128 -3.00 7.26 3.75
C ALA A 128 -1.48 7.14 4.01
N ALA A 129 -1.03 6.03 4.59
CA ALA A 129 0.37 5.78 4.90
C ALA A 129 1.20 5.37 3.68
N HIS A 130 0.60 4.95 2.56
CA HIS A 130 1.30 4.38 1.41
C HIS A 130 2.42 5.28 0.89
N ALA A 131 2.16 6.58 0.73
CA ALA A 131 3.12 7.53 0.16
C ALA A 131 4.35 7.68 1.07
N THR A 132 4.13 7.64 2.39
CA THR A 132 5.20 7.69 3.39
C THR A 132 6.02 6.40 3.36
N ILE A 133 5.35 5.24 3.37
CA ILE A 133 6.02 3.93 3.30
C ILE A 133 6.82 3.80 2.00
N SER A 134 6.26 4.23 0.88
CA SER A 134 6.92 4.24 -0.43
C SER A 134 8.16 5.14 -0.42
N SER A 135 8.05 6.35 0.14
CA SER A 135 9.19 7.28 0.26
C SER A 135 10.32 6.72 1.13
N ILE A 136 9.98 6.12 2.27
CA ILE A 136 10.94 5.44 3.15
C ILE A 136 11.60 4.27 2.40
N THR A 137 10.81 3.47 1.68
CA THR A 137 11.30 2.33 0.91
C THR A 137 12.29 2.78 -0.18
N MET A 138 11.94 3.82 -0.93
CA MET A 138 12.83 4.49 -1.90
C MET A 138 14.14 4.94 -1.25
N ALA A 139 14.03 5.61 -0.11
CA ALA A 139 15.16 6.11 0.66
C ALA A 139 16.06 4.98 1.19
N LEU A 140 15.55 3.77 1.40
CA LEU A 140 16.29 2.62 1.93
C LEU A 140 16.83 1.66 0.85
N TYR A 141 16.20 1.54 -0.30
CA TYR A 141 16.61 0.57 -1.32
C TYR A 141 17.38 1.18 -2.49
N THR A 142 17.26 2.49 -2.71
CA THR A 142 17.87 3.15 -3.87
C THR A 142 19.20 3.80 -3.46
N ASP A 143 20.32 3.21 -3.92
CA ASP A 143 21.70 3.63 -3.61
C ASP A 143 21.95 5.16 -3.69
N PRO A 144 21.53 5.90 -4.74
CA PRO A 144 21.72 7.35 -4.80
C PRO A 144 20.94 8.11 -3.71
N TYR A 145 19.70 7.70 -3.41
CA TYR A 145 18.91 8.32 -2.33
C TYR A 145 19.53 8.08 -0.96
N ARG A 146 19.98 6.86 -0.68
CA ARG A 146 20.71 6.55 0.56
C ARG A 146 21.95 7.39 0.72
N LYS A 147 22.80 7.46 -0.30
CA LYS A 147 24.04 8.23 -0.26
C LYS A 147 23.76 9.71 -0.02
N TYR A 148 22.74 10.25 -0.68
CA TYR A 148 22.33 11.64 -0.47
C TYR A 148 21.84 11.90 0.97
N ILE A 149 20.97 11.05 1.50
CA ILE A 149 20.46 11.17 2.88
C ILE A 149 21.61 11.06 3.88
N TRP A 150 22.49 10.07 3.72
CA TRP A 150 23.68 9.92 4.55
C TRP A 150 24.57 11.15 4.49
N HIS A 151 24.81 11.69 3.30
CA HIS A 151 25.58 12.92 3.15
C HIS A 151 24.92 14.07 3.91
N LEU A 152 23.61 14.27 3.78
CA LEU A 152 22.89 15.35 4.46
C LEU A 152 22.95 15.22 5.98
N VAL A 153 22.70 14.01 6.51
CA VAL A 153 22.70 13.73 7.96
C VAL A 153 24.10 13.86 8.54
N TRP A 154 25.11 13.28 7.87
CA TRP A 154 26.49 13.28 8.37
C TRP A 154 27.16 14.63 8.20
N TYR A 155 26.93 15.34 7.09
CA TYR A 155 27.41 16.72 6.90
C TYR A 155 26.85 17.65 7.96
N ARG A 156 25.55 17.56 8.29
CA ARG A 156 24.95 18.33 9.40
C ARG A 156 25.57 18.00 10.75
N ARG A 157 25.84 16.72 11.04
CA ARG A 157 26.48 16.30 12.29
C ARG A 157 27.88 16.88 12.43
N SER A 158 28.68 16.86 11.36
CA SER A 158 30.04 17.43 11.36
C SER A 158 30.04 18.95 11.57
N VAL A 159 29.10 19.68 10.96
CA VAL A 159 29.00 21.14 11.14
C VAL A 159 28.54 21.53 12.55
N LEU A 160 27.64 20.76 13.17
CA LEU A 160 27.18 21.02 14.53
C LEU A 160 28.27 20.75 15.58
N VAL A 161 29.09 19.72 15.38
CA VAL A 161 30.24 19.42 16.26
C VAL A 161 31.34 20.49 16.15
N LEU A 162 31.51 21.12 14.98
CA LEU A 162 32.49 22.19 14.79
C LEU A 162 32.05 23.56 15.33
N LYS A 163 30.78 23.72 15.71
CA LYS A 163 30.22 24.97 16.26
C LYS A 163 29.98 24.92 17.78
N ALA A 164 30.21 23.77 18.42
CA ALA A 164 30.10 23.55 19.86
C ALA A 164 31.51 23.55 20.48
#